data_AF-A0A6P4IG43-F1
#
_entry.id   AF-A0A6P4IG43-F1
#
_cell.length_a   1.000
_cell.length_b   1.000
_cell.length_c   1.000
_cell.angle_alpha   90.00
_cell.angle_beta   90.00
_cell.angle_gamma   90.00
#
_symmetry.space_group_name_H-M   'P 1'
#
loop_
_entity.id
_entity.type
_entity.pdbx_description
1 polymer ?
#
loop_
_entity_poly.entity_id
_entity_poly.type
_entity_poly.pdbx_seq_one_letter_code
_entity_poly.pdbx_strand_id
1 'polypeptide(L)'
;MLSLKDFKTVSPDLLMATMGFKIYKDLKNDEPDVNLQPKYDEHLNAFYLLKEELTAYVPILHSKPIDFRLIQRLQQRLENTVIFLAIVDNTANILYYQMGKGFCEKTIRNNS
;
A
#
# COMPACT_ATOMS: atom_id res chain seq x y z
N MET A 1 -11.92 16.64 2.23
CA MET A 1 -12.10 15.17 2.14
C MET A 1 -11.82 14.77 0.71
N LEU A 2 -10.94 13.80 0.48
CA LEU A 2 -10.61 13.34 -0.88
C LEU A 2 -11.75 12.46 -1.42
N SER A 3 -11.90 12.46 -2.74
CA SER A 3 -12.88 11.69 -3.50
C SER A 3 -12.19 10.61 -4.34
N LEU A 4 -12.95 9.62 -4.83
CA LEU A 4 -12.40 8.61 -5.72
C LEU A 4 -11.76 9.20 -6.99
N LYS A 5 -12.20 10.38 -7.45
CA LYS A 5 -11.60 11.05 -8.62
C LYS A 5 -10.15 11.43 -8.35
N ASP A 6 -9.83 11.92 -7.15
CA ASP A 6 -8.47 12.30 -6.78
C ASP A 6 -7.52 11.09 -6.82
N PHE A 7 -8.01 9.92 -6.42
CA PHE A 7 -7.26 8.67 -6.49
C PHE A 7 -7.05 8.19 -7.94
N LYS A 8 -8.06 8.35 -8.80
CA LYS A 8 -7.97 8.03 -10.23
C LYS A 8 -7.04 8.97 -10.99
N THR A 9 -6.84 10.20 -10.50
CA THR A 9 -5.87 11.15 -11.07
C THR A 9 -4.44 10.77 -10.72
N VAL A 10 -4.22 10.24 -9.51
CA VAL A 10 -2.87 9.85 -9.04
C VAL A 10 -2.45 8.48 -9.54
N SER A 11 -3.36 7.49 -9.51
CA SER A 11 -3.03 6.12 -9.95
C SER A 11 -3.50 5.89 -11.39
N PRO A 12 -2.62 5.39 -12.28
CA PRO A 12 -3.03 4.99 -13.62
C PRO A 12 -3.89 3.72 -13.63
N ASP A 13 -3.88 2.94 -12.54
CA ASP A 13 -4.64 1.70 -12.40
C ASP A 13 -5.94 1.95 -11.59
N LEU A 14 -7.08 1.68 -12.24
CA LEU A 14 -8.40 1.89 -11.65
C LEU A 14 -8.65 1.03 -10.40
N LEU A 15 -8.12 -0.20 -10.39
CA LEU A 15 -8.26 -1.12 -9.26
C LEU A 15 -7.47 -0.59 -8.06
N MET A 16 -6.23 -0.15 -8.27
CA MET A 16 -5.39 0.47 -7.23
C MET A 16 -6.00 1.76 -6.69
N ALA A 17 -6.51 2.64 -7.57
CA ALA A 17 -7.23 3.84 -7.16
C ALA A 17 -8.44 3.51 -6.27
N THR A 18 -9.21 2.48 -6.65
CA THR A 18 -10.41 2.07 -5.91
C THR A 18 -10.06 1.45 -4.56
N MET A 19 -9.04 0.60 -4.49
CA MET A 19 -8.56 0.01 -3.24
C MET A 19 -7.97 1.08 -2.32
N GLY A 20 -7.15 1.98 -2.86
CA GLY A 20 -6.63 3.14 -2.14
C GLY A 20 -7.76 3.97 -1.53
N PHE A 21 -8.81 4.27 -2.30
CA PHE A 21 -9.93 5.05 -1.77
C PHE A 21 -10.71 4.32 -0.67
N LYS A 22 -10.83 2.98 -0.74
CA LYS A 22 -11.42 2.17 0.34
C LYS A 22 -10.58 2.28 1.62
N ILE A 23 -9.27 2.08 1.51
CA ILE A 23 -8.33 2.18 2.64
C ILE A 23 -8.36 3.59 3.25
N TYR A 24 -8.43 4.63 2.41
CA TYR A 24 -8.56 6.01 2.87
C TYR A 24 -9.82 6.23 3.72
N LYS A 25 -10.97 5.71 3.27
CA LYS A 25 -12.22 5.82 4.02
C LYS A 25 -12.16 5.08 5.34
N ASP A 26 -11.60 3.88 5.34
CA ASP A 26 -11.44 3.06 6.54
C ASP A 26 -10.60 3.80 7.60
N LEU A 27 -9.40 4.25 7.22
CA LEU A 27 -8.51 5.01 8.11
C LEU A 27 -9.12 6.35 8.56
N LYS A 28 -9.90 7.02 7.71
CA LYS A 28 -10.60 8.27 8.06
C LYS A 28 -11.79 8.06 9.01
N ASN A 29 -12.40 6.88 9.01
CA ASN A 29 -13.45 6.57 9.97
C ASN A 29 -12.87 6.39 11.37
N ASP A 30 -11.69 5.77 11.46
CA ASP A 30 -10.99 5.56 12.73
C ASP A 30 -10.33 6.87 13.24
N GLU A 31 -9.70 7.62 12.33
CA GLU A 31 -9.03 8.89 12.65
C GLU A 31 -9.46 10.00 11.67
N PRO A 32 -10.52 10.78 11.98
CA PRO A 32 -11.06 11.79 11.07
C PRO A 32 -10.08 12.90 10.66
N ASP A 33 -9.16 13.27 11.56
CA ASP A 33 -8.25 14.41 11.37
C ASP A 33 -6.92 14.04 10.69
N VAL A 34 -6.65 12.75 10.46
CA VAL A 34 -5.36 12.29 9.93
C VAL A 34 -5.08 12.82 8.52
N ASN A 35 -3.87 13.33 8.26
CA ASN A 35 -3.50 13.75 6.90
C ASN A 35 -3.07 12.54 6.07
N LEU A 36 -3.97 12.07 5.19
CA LEU A 36 -3.73 10.97 4.26
C LEU A 36 -3.71 11.48 2.81
N GLN A 37 -2.63 11.16 2.10
CA GLN A 37 -2.43 11.57 0.72
C GLN A 37 -2.11 10.38 -0.18
N PRO A 38 -2.85 10.17 -1.29
CA PRO A 38 -2.47 9.17 -2.28
C PRO A 38 -1.20 9.64 -2.99
N LYS A 39 -0.23 8.76 -3.13
CA LYS A 39 0.98 8.98 -3.93
C LYS A 39 1.16 7.81 -4.90
N TYR A 40 1.73 8.13 -6.06
CA TYR A 40 2.14 7.15 -7.05
C TYR A 40 3.61 7.35 -7.34
N ASP A 41 4.38 6.28 -7.20
CA ASP A 41 5.77 6.25 -7.60
C ASP A 41 5.88 5.69 -9.02
N GLU A 42 6.16 6.58 -9.97
CA GLU A 42 6.29 6.21 -11.39
C GLU A 42 7.49 5.29 -11.68
N HIS A 43 8.57 5.36 -10.90
CA HIS A 43 9.76 4.55 -11.18
C HIS A 43 9.59 3.13 -10.66
N LEU A 44 8.88 2.97 -9.54
CA LEU A 44 8.57 1.68 -8.95
C LEU A 44 7.22 1.13 -9.46
N ASN A 45 6.46 1.94 -10.20
CA ASN A 45 5.11 1.64 -10.64
C ASN A 45 4.20 1.23 -9.47
N ALA A 46 4.29 1.98 -8.36
CA ALA A 46 3.69 1.62 -7.09
C ALA A 46 2.77 2.72 -6.54
N PHE A 47 1.55 2.34 -6.19
CA PHE A 47 0.59 3.21 -5.51
C PHE A 47 0.60 2.96 -4.00
N TYR A 48 0.56 4.03 -3.22
CA TYR A 48 0.43 3.96 -1.76
C TYR A 48 -0.28 5.19 -1.18
N LEU A 49 -0.85 5.03 0.01
CA LEU A 49 -1.37 6.13 0.81
C LEU A 49 -0.35 6.53 1.87
N LEU A 50 0.03 7.79 1.90
CA LEU A 50 0.97 8.31 2.88
C LEU A 50 0.22 9.04 4.00
N LYS A 51 0.49 8.63 5.24
CA LYS A 51 0.05 9.25 6.49
C LYS A 51 1.20 10.04 7.09
N GLU A 52 1.02 11.36 7.16
CA GLU A 52 1.94 12.28 7.85
C GLU A 52 3.43 12.16 7.48
N GLU A 53 3.72 11.72 6.24
CA GLU A 53 5.07 11.43 5.74
C GLU A 53 5.85 10.31 6.47
N LEU A 54 5.26 9.72 7.53
CA LEU A 54 5.91 8.71 8.37
C LEU A 54 5.41 7.28 8.10
N THR A 55 4.20 7.11 7.58
CA THR A 55 3.61 5.78 7.35
C THR A 55 3.02 5.67 5.96
N ALA A 56 3.37 4.61 5.22
CA ALA A 56 2.83 4.31 3.90
C ALA A 56 1.99 3.04 3.94
N TYR A 57 0.75 3.12 3.43
CA TYR A 57 -0.16 2.00 3.27
C TYR A 57 -0.18 1.58 1.80
N VAL A 58 0.30 0.38 1.52
CA VAL A 58 0.34 -0.20 0.17
C VAL A 58 -0.89 -1.09 -0.02
N PRO A 59 -1.80 -0.79 -0.96
CA PRO A 59 -2.95 -1.63 -1.21
C PRO A 59 -2.55 -2.95 -1.87
N ILE A 60 -2.99 -4.07 -1.29
CA ILE A 60 -2.77 -5.41 -1.83
C ILE A 60 -4.13 -6.08 -1.97
N LEU A 61 -4.39 -6.70 -3.12
CA LEU A 61 -5.58 -7.53 -3.29
C LEU A 61 -5.32 -8.91 -2.68
N HIS A 62 -6.20 -9.41 -1.80
CA HIS A 62 -6.03 -10.71 -1.14
C HIS A 62 -5.77 -11.90 -2.09
N SER A 63 -6.26 -11.84 -3.33
CA SER A 63 -6.12 -12.89 -4.34
C SER A 63 -4.84 -12.77 -5.17
N LYS A 64 -4.05 -11.72 -4.99
CA LYS A 64 -2.78 -11.52 -5.69
C LYS A 64 -1.59 -11.86 -4.79
N PRO A 65 -0.53 -12.46 -5.35
CA PRO A 65 0.72 -12.64 -4.61
C PRO A 65 1.30 -11.27 -4.22
N ILE A 66 1.91 -11.22 -3.04
CA ILE A 66 2.64 -10.04 -2.57
C ILE A 66 3.99 -10.00 -3.29
N ASP A 67 4.27 -8.93 -4.03
CA ASP A 67 5.59 -8.70 -4.62
C ASP A 67 6.54 -8.13 -3.57
N PHE A 68 7.21 -9.01 -2.84
CA PHE A 68 8.18 -8.61 -1.81
C PHE A 68 9.37 -7.83 -2.38
N ARG A 69 9.76 -8.05 -3.63
CA ARG A 69 10.84 -7.27 -4.26
C ARG A 69 10.42 -5.81 -4.45
N LEU A 70 9.16 -5.57 -4.84
CA LEU A 70 8.60 -4.22 -4.91
C LEU A 70 8.57 -3.56 -3.53
N ILE A 71 8.07 -4.26 -2.50
CA ILE A 71 8.02 -3.71 -1.14
C ILE A 71 9.44 -3.38 -0.63
N GLN A 72 10.44 -4.20 -0.93
CA GLN A 72 11.82 -3.94 -0.52
C GLN A 72 12.38 -2.68 -1.19
N ARG A 73 12.11 -2.48 -2.48
CA ARG A 73 12.50 -1.25 -3.21
C ARG A 73 11.77 -0.02 -2.68
N LEU A 74 10.49 -0.15 -2.31
CA LEU A 74 9.74 0.91 -1.64
C LEU A 74 10.35 1.27 -0.29
N GLN A 75 10.75 0.30 0.52
CA GLN A 75 11.45 0.56 1.80
C GLN A 75 12.79 1.28 1.60
N GLN A 76 13.51 0.97 0.53
CA GLN A 76 14.76 1.66 0.18
C GLN A 76 14.51 3.10 -0.28
N ARG A 77 13.39 3.35 -0.97
CA ARG A 77 13.07 4.71 -1.44
C ARG A 77 12.45 5.58 -0.36
N LEU A 78 11.69 4.96 0.55
CA LEU A 78 11.00 5.61 1.66
C LEU A 78 11.73 5.28 2.98
N GLU A 79 13.04 5.58 3.06
CA GLU A 79 13.95 5.07 4.11
C GLU A 79 13.47 5.28 5.56
N ASN A 80 12.72 6.36 5.79
CA ASN A 80 12.20 6.78 7.10
C ASN A 80 10.69 6.54 7.28
N THR A 81 10.05 5.83 6.34
CA THR A 81 8.62 5.58 6.34
C THR A 81 8.34 4.12 6.70
N VAL A 82 7.46 3.91 7.67
CA VAL A 82 6.96 2.57 8.01
C VAL A 82 5.99 2.12 6.94
N ILE A 83 6.20 0.93 6.37
CA ILE A 83 5.30 0.37 5.36
C ILE A 83 4.33 -0.60 6.01
N PHE A 84 3.04 -0.38 5.77
CA PHE A 84 1.96 -1.31 6.03
C PHE A 84 1.41 -1.86 4.72
N LEU A 85 1.20 -3.17 4.66
CA LEU A 85 0.36 -3.78 3.63
C LEU A 85 -1.09 -3.70 4.09
N ALA A 86 -1.93 -3.07 3.27
CA ALA A 86 -3.37 -3.05 3.46
C ALA A 86 -3.99 -4.08 2.51
N ILE A 87 -4.20 -5.30 3.02
CA ILE A 87 -4.73 -6.43 2.27
C ILE A 87 -6.26 -6.32 2.24
N VAL A 88 -6.81 -6.03 1.06
CA VAL A 88 -8.25 -5.86 0.85
C VAL A 88 -8.83 -7.15 0.30
N ASP A 89 -9.82 -7.70 1.02
CA ASP A 89 -10.55 -8.89 0.59
C ASP A 89 -11.80 -8.58 -0.25
N ASN A 90 -12.47 -9.62 -0.75
CA ASN A 90 -13.71 -9.49 -1.53
C ASN A 90 -14.94 -9.13 -0.70
N THR A 91 -14.87 -9.23 0.64
CA THR A 91 -15.93 -8.87 1.58
C THR A 91 -15.82 -7.45 2.12
N ALA A 92 -14.85 -6.68 1.61
CA ALA A 92 -14.50 -5.33 2.03
C ALA A 92 -13.86 -5.24 3.42
N ASN A 93 -13.37 -6.34 3.99
CA ASN A 93 -12.46 -6.26 5.12
C ASN A 93 -11.06 -5.85 4.65
N ILE A 94 -10.36 -5.12 5.51
CA ILE A 94 -9.00 -4.68 5.28
C ILE A 94 -8.13 -5.17 6.44
N LEU A 95 -7.08 -5.91 6.12
CA LEU A 95 -6.08 -6.34 7.10
C LEU A 95 -4.81 -5.52 6.93
N TYR A 96 -4.31 -4.97 8.04
CA TYR A 96 -3.12 -4.14 8.07
C TYR A 96 -1.95 -4.90 8.69
N TYR A 97 -0.90 -5.11 7.90
CA TYR A 97 0.33 -5.77 8.38
C TYR A 97 1.53 -4.86 8.20
N GLN A 98 2.24 -4.57 9.29
CA GLN A 98 3.49 -3.82 9.23
C GLN A 98 4.61 -4.68 8.64
N MET A 99 5.34 -4.13 7.67
CA MET A 99 6.49 -4.78 7.08
C MET A 99 7.77 -4.33 7.79
N GLY A 100 8.41 -5.27 8.49
CA GLY A 100 9.74 -5.06 9.09
C GLY A 100 10.84 -4.90 8.05
N LYS A 101 12.05 -4.48 8.45
CA LYS A 101 13.21 -4.51 7.55
C LYS A 101 13.74 -5.95 7.42
N GLY A 102 14.28 -6.30 6.25
CA GLY A 102 14.95 -7.58 6.03
C GLY A 102 14.05 -8.79 5.74
N PHE A 103 12.77 -8.58 5.40
CA PHE A 103 11.95 -9.67 4.87
C PHE A 103 12.45 -10.09 3.48
N CYS A 104 12.35 -11.37 3.18
CA CYS A 104 12.67 -11.93 1.87
C CYS A 104 11.70 -13.05 1.52
N GLU A 105 11.52 -13.30 0.22
CA GLU A 105 10.83 -14.52 -0.22
C GLU A 105 11.56 -15.74 0.32
N LYS A 106 10.80 -16.79 0.64
CA LYS A 106 11.36 -18.09 1.02
C LYS A 106 12.29 -18.56 -0.10
N THR A 107 13.58 -18.68 0.20
CA THR A 107 14.55 -19.19 -0.77
C THR A 107 14.26 -20.68 -0.99
N ILE A 108 13.74 -21.04 -2.16
CA ILE A 108 13.60 -22.44 -2.55
C ILE A 108 15.01 -22.93 -2.86
N ARG A 109 15.62 -23.69 -1.94
CA ARG A 109 16.84 -24.43 -2.25
C ARG A 109 16.45 -25.54 -3.22
N ASN A 110 16.76 -25.36 -4.50
CA ASN A 110 16.76 -26.48 -5.43
C ASN A 110 17.95 -27.37 -5.03
N ASN A 111 17.66 -28.54 -4.46
CA ASN A 111 18.66 -29.58 -4.32
C ASN A 111 18.92 -30.12 -5.73
N SER A 112 20.01 -29.64 -6.35
CA SER A 112 20.61 -30.24 -7.54
C SER A 112 21.20 -31.61 -7.23
#